data_AF-A0A8S2AXT9-F1
#
_entry.id   AF-A0A8S2AXT9-F1
#
_cell.length_a   1.000
_cell.length_b   1.000
_cell.length_c   1.000
_cell.angle_alpha   90.00
_cell.angle_beta   90.00
_cell.angle_gamma   90.00
#
_symmetry.space_group_name_H-M   'P 1'
#
loop_
_entity.id
_entity.type
_entity.pdbx_description
1 polymer ?
#
loop_
_entity_poly.entity_id
_entity_poly.type
_entity_poly.pdbx_seq_one_letter_code
_entity_poly.pdbx_strand_id
1 'polypeptide(L)'
;MYHTSSVTVCPNDIWDSGSRLSSLYRPPLNLLFNGSFEDAKSTSSREDLWLLVNLQSTTEFASHTLNRDLWSNNVVSHAIESRFILWQVYDHTNEGKKISTLYEIDTTPPVVLLIDPITGQKMRTWSGMIEAHYFLEDLMIYIDAGPCQQIASLTSNHVDQEKASLCCSFGYLIELVSGF
;
A
#
# COMPACT_ATOMS: atom_id res chain seq x y z
N MET A 1 -0.18 -38.98 -1.12
CA MET A 1 -0.92 -37.86 -0.50
C MET A 1 0.03 -37.19 0.47
N TYR A 2 0.63 -36.08 0.08
CA TYR A 2 1.55 -35.36 0.95
C TYR A 2 0.74 -34.27 1.64
N HIS A 3 0.62 -34.39 2.96
CA HIS A 3 -0.08 -33.43 3.81
C HIS A 3 0.75 -32.13 3.83
N THR A 4 0.23 -31.07 3.22
CA THR A 4 0.83 -29.74 3.26
C THR A 4 0.46 -29.10 4.61
N SER A 5 1.34 -29.22 5.59
CA SER A 5 1.23 -28.44 6.82
C SER A 5 1.73 -27.02 6.53
N SER A 6 0.80 -26.10 6.27
CA SER A 6 1.08 -24.66 6.28
C SER A 6 1.32 -24.26 7.74
N VAL A 7 2.59 -24.30 8.16
CA VAL A 7 2.98 -23.77 9.47
C VAL A 7 3.05 -22.26 9.33
N THR A 8 1.97 -21.58 9.72
CA THR A 8 2.03 -20.15 10.05
C THR A 8 2.92 -20.01 11.26
N VAL A 9 4.18 -19.59 11.05
CA VAL A 9 5.06 -19.24 12.16
C VAL A 9 4.50 -17.97 12.79
N CYS A 10 3.98 -18.10 14.01
CA CYS A 10 3.61 -16.96 14.84
C CYS A 10 4.86 -16.10 15.07
N PRO A 11 4.84 -14.78 14.81
CA PRO A 11 6.01 -13.91 14.94
C PRO A 11 6.65 -13.83 16.34
N ASN A 12 5.98 -14.38 17.36
CA ASN A 12 6.40 -14.26 18.77
C ASN A 12 7.62 -15.13 19.13
N ASP A 13 7.89 -16.21 18.39
CA ASP A 13 8.90 -17.20 18.83
C ASP A 13 10.36 -16.84 18.46
N ILE A 14 10.58 -15.77 17.70
CA ILE A 14 11.93 -15.37 17.24
C ILE A 14 12.59 -14.33 18.15
N TRP A 15 11.84 -13.60 18.98
CA TRP A 15 12.35 -12.35 19.57
C TRP A 15 12.33 -12.26 21.09
N ASP A 16 11.86 -13.27 21.83
CA ASP A 16 11.50 -13.10 23.25
C ASP A 16 12.68 -12.99 24.26
N SER A 17 13.93 -12.95 23.79
CA SER A 17 15.13 -12.95 24.65
C SER A 17 16.11 -11.77 24.42
N GLY A 18 15.65 -10.66 23.86
CA GLY A 18 16.46 -9.46 23.58
C GLY A 18 16.31 -8.29 24.58
N SER A 19 17.37 -7.49 24.76
CA SER A 19 17.40 -6.29 25.63
C SER A 19 16.42 -5.18 25.18
N ARG A 20 16.11 -4.19 26.04
CA ARG A 20 15.25 -3.02 25.72
C ARG A 20 15.65 -2.24 24.46
N LEU A 21 16.91 -2.35 24.02
CA LEU A 21 17.36 -1.73 22.77
C LEU A 21 16.97 -2.56 21.54
N SER A 22 16.93 -3.88 21.67
CA SER A 22 16.52 -4.78 20.57
C SER A 22 15.03 -4.64 20.23
N SER A 23 14.19 -4.27 21.21
CA SER A 23 12.77 -4.06 20.97
C SER A 23 12.46 -2.88 20.05
N LEU A 24 13.39 -1.91 19.93
CA LEU A 24 13.23 -0.75 19.04
C LEU A 24 13.25 -1.13 17.55
N TYR A 25 13.81 -2.30 17.22
CA TYR A 25 13.97 -2.76 15.84
C TYR A 25 12.93 -3.81 15.45
N ARG A 26 11.96 -4.09 16.32
CA ARG A 26 10.92 -5.10 16.09
C ARG A 26 9.83 -4.56 15.16
N PRO A 27 9.18 -5.43 14.36
CA PRO A 27 8.02 -5.05 13.58
C PRO A 27 6.89 -4.45 14.43
N PRO A 28 6.08 -3.52 13.88
CA PRO A 28 5.02 -2.84 14.60
C PRO A 28 3.77 -3.74 14.74
N LEU A 29 3.83 -4.77 15.58
CA LEU A 29 2.81 -5.84 15.63
C LEU A 29 1.36 -5.34 15.82
N ASN A 30 1.17 -4.21 16.52
CA ASN A 30 -0.14 -3.59 16.72
C ASN A 30 -0.70 -2.92 15.46
N LEU A 31 0.17 -2.54 14.52
CA LEU A 31 -0.19 -1.88 13.26
C LEU A 31 -0.42 -2.88 12.13
N LEU A 32 0.16 -4.08 12.24
CA LEU A 32 0.13 -5.09 11.19
C LEU A 32 -1.23 -5.80 11.11
N PHE A 33 -1.72 -5.92 9.88
CA PHE A 33 -2.85 -6.78 9.56
C PHE A 33 -2.46 -8.25 9.63
N ASN A 34 -3.25 -9.04 10.34
CA ASN A 34 -3.07 -10.48 10.47
C ASN A 34 -3.90 -11.21 9.41
N GLY A 35 -3.23 -11.80 8.42
CA GLY A 35 -3.86 -12.59 7.37
C GLY A 35 -2.99 -12.69 6.13
N SER A 36 -3.52 -13.29 5.08
CA SER A 36 -2.87 -13.33 3.78
C SER A 36 -2.94 -11.96 3.07
N PHE A 37 -2.17 -11.82 1.99
CA PHE A 37 -2.27 -10.65 1.10
C PHE A 37 -3.69 -10.47 0.56
N GLU A 38 -4.37 -11.57 0.19
CA GLU A 38 -5.74 -11.53 -0.32
C GLU A 38 -6.74 -11.10 0.77
N ASP A 39 -6.54 -11.55 2.02
CA ASP A 39 -7.37 -11.10 3.15
C ASP A 39 -7.19 -9.60 3.41
N ALA A 40 -5.95 -9.11 3.36
CA ALA A 40 -5.63 -7.70 3.53
C ALA A 40 -6.25 -6.85 2.41
N LYS A 41 -6.13 -7.29 1.15
CA LYS A 41 -6.71 -6.61 -0.02
C LYS A 41 -8.24 -6.61 0.03
N SER A 42 -8.86 -7.75 0.32
CA SER A 42 -10.31 -7.89 0.46
C SER A 42 -10.87 -7.01 1.59
N THR A 43 -10.20 -7.00 2.74
CA THR A 43 -10.59 -6.14 3.88
C THR A 43 -10.41 -4.67 3.53
N SER A 44 -9.29 -4.28 2.91
CA SER A 44 -9.04 -2.91 2.47
C SER A 44 -10.14 -2.43 1.51
N SER A 45 -10.53 -3.28 0.55
CA SER A 45 -11.61 -2.95 -0.39
C SER A 45 -12.97 -2.80 0.29
N ARG A 46 -13.31 -3.68 1.25
CA ARG A 46 -14.59 -3.65 1.95
C ARG A 46 -14.72 -2.45 2.89
N GLU A 47 -13.64 -2.10 3.59
CA GLU A 47 -13.63 -1.02 4.58
C GLU A 47 -13.27 0.36 3.97
N ASP A 48 -13.09 0.42 2.65
CA ASP A 48 -12.64 1.63 1.91
C ASP A 48 -11.34 2.22 2.46
N LEU A 49 -10.38 1.35 2.78
CA LEU A 49 -9.04 1.70 3.27
C LEU A 49 -7.98 1.42 2.21
N TRP A 50 -6.92 2.21 2.17
CA TRP A 50 -5.77 1.97 1.30
C TRP A 50 -4.91 0.81 1.81
N LEU A 51 -4.27 0.06 0.91
CA LEU A 51 -3.40 -1.05 1.30
C LEU A 51 -1.92 -0.64 1.22
N LEU A 52 -1.22 -0.68 2.35
CA LEU A 52 0.24 -0.59 2.41
C LEU A 52 0.83 -2.00 2.48
N VAL A 53 1.70 -2.34 1.54
CA VAL A 53 2.49 -3.59 1.55
C VAL A 53 3.90 -3.26 2.00
N ASN A 54 4.31 -3.80 3.15
CA ASN A 54 5.64 -3.65 3.73
C ASN A 54 6.47 -4.92 3.47
N LEU A 55 7.29 -4.89 2.42
CA LEU A 55 8.25 -5.95 2.13
C LEU A 55 9.54 -5.70 2.92
N GLN A 56 9.87 -6.62 3.82
CA GLN A 56 11.03 -6.55 4.71
C GLN A 56 12.02 -7.67 4.42
N SER A 57 13.25 -7.50 4.89
CA SER A 57 14.24 -8.57 4.96
C SER A 57 14.75 -8.71 6.39
N THR A 58 14.99 -9.95 6.82
CA THR A 58 15.60 -10.23 8.13
C THR A 58 17.13 -10.10 8.10
N THR A 59 17.73 -9.97 6.92
CA THR A 59 19.18 -9.82 6.75
C THR A 59 19.61 -8.39 6.43
N GLU A 60 18.67 -7.51 6.06
CA GLU A 60 18.96 -6.13 5.71
C GLU A 60 18.77 -5.20 6.91
N PHE A 61 19.85 -4.53 7.33
CA PHE A 61 19.80 -3.60 8.47
C PHE A 61 18.85 -2.41 8.24
N ALA A 62 18.64 -2.01 6.99
CA ALA A 62 17.68 -0.96 6.63
C ALA A 62 16.24 -1.34 7.03
N SER A 63 15.88 -2.62 6.97
CA SER A 63 14.56 -3.12 7.40
C SER A 63 14.35 -2.89 8.91
N HIS A 64 15.38 -3.20 9.71
CA HIS A 64 15.36 -2.92 11.15
C HIS A 64 15.30 -1.42 11.45
N THR A 65 16.06 -0.62 10.71
CA THR A 65 16.07 0.84 10.87
C THR A 65 14.70 1.44 10.57
N LEU A 66 14.00 0.92 9.55
CA LEU A 66 12.63 1.34 9.22
C LEU A 66 11.65 1.09 10.38
N ASN A 67 11.76 -0.05 11.06
CA ASN A 67 10.93 -0.33 12.24
C ASN A 67 11.12 0.71 13.35
N ARG A 68 12.37 1.11 13.60
CA ARG A 68 12.72 2.09 14.64
C ARG A 68 12.29 3.50 14.27
N ASP A 69 12.55 3.93 13.04
CA ASP A 69 12.46 5.35 12.65
C ASP A 69 11.11 5.71 12.02
N LEU A 70 10.51 4.79 11.25
CA LEU A 70 9.24 5.02 10.57
C LEU A 70 8.07 4.41 11.34
N TRP A 71 8.08 3.10 11.57
CA TRP A 71 6.90 2.43 12.13
C TRP A 71 6.66 2.70 13.62
N SER A 72 7.73 3.03 14.37
CA SER A 72 7.62 3.45 15.76
C SER A 72 7.26 4.94 15.93
N ASN A 73 7.16 5.71 14.83
CA ASN A 73 6.75 7.10 14.86
C ASN A 73 5.23 7.20 15.08
N ASN A 74 4.81 7.80 16.19
CA ASN A 74 3.41 7.91 16.57
C ASN A 74 2.53 8.68 15.57
N VAL A 75 3.08 9.68 14.87
CA VAL A 75 2.34 10.43 13.85
C VAL A 75 2.09 9.54 12.63
N VAL A 76 3.09 8.73 12.24
CA VAL A 76 2.96 7.74 11.16
C VAL A 76 1.95 6.66 11.53
N SER A 77 2.04 6.09 12.74
CA SER A 77 1.08 5.08 13.21
C SER A 77 -0.35 5.62 13.17
N HIS A 78 -0.58 6.84 13.65
CA HIS A 78 -1.91 7.44 13.69
C HIS A 78 -2.47 7.71 12.28
N ALA A 79 -1.64 8.17 11.36
CA ALA A 79 -2.03 8.35 9.96
C ALA A 79 -2.45 7.01 9.33
N ILE A 80 -1.67 5.95 9.56
CA ILE A 80 -1.94 4.61 9.02
C ILE A 80 -3.24 4.05 9.61
N GLU A 81 -3.40 4.05 10.93
CA GLU A 81 -4.60 3.53 11.62
C GLU A 81 -5.90 4.20 11.15
N SER A 82 -5.83 5.44 10.65
CA SER A 82 -7.01 6.18 10.19
C SER A 82 -7.54 5.71 8.83
N ARG A 83 -6.67 5.31 7.90
CA ARG A 83 -7.00 5.21 6.46
C ARG A 83 -6.30 4.10 5.70
N PHE A 84 -5.45 3.33 6.38
CA PHE A 84 -4.61 2.34 5.74
C PHE A 84 -4.63 1.01 6.50
N ILE A 85 -4.50 -0.07 5.75
CA ILE A 85 -4.14 -1.38 6.27
C ILE A 85 -2.67 -1.60 5.96
N LEU A 86 -1.87 -1.89 6.97
CA LEU A 86 -0.47 -2.27 6.79
C LEU A 86 -0.32 -3.79 6.82
N TRP A 87 0.05 -4.39 5.69
CA TRP A 87 0.35 -5.81 5.59
C TRP A 87 1.84 -6.02 5.34
N GLN A 88 2.47 -6.91 6.11
CA GLN A 88 3.91 -7.17 6.04
C GLN A 88 4.21 -8.57 5.53
N VAL A 89 5.26 -8.67 4.72
CA VAL A 89 5.83 -9.94 4.25
C VAL A 89 7.35 -9.87 4.18
N TYR A 90 8.01 -11.03 4.25
CA TYR A 90 9.46 -11.11 4.13
C TYR A 90 9.91 -11.66 2.78
N ASP A 91 10.97 -11.08 2.23
CA ASP A 91 11.60 -11.41 0.95
C ASP A 91 11.93 -12.90 0.73
N HIS A 92 12.38 -13.60 1.76
CA HIS A 92 12.76 -15.01 1.68
C HIS A 92 11.56 -15.96 1.57
N THR A 93 10.35 -15.49 1.90
CA THR A 93 9.12 -16.29 1.85
C THR A 93 8.61 -16.46 0.41
N ASN A 94 7.79 -17.48 0.16
CA ASN A 94 7.18 -17.66 -1.15
C ASN A 94 6.25 -16.50 -1.51
N GLU A 95 5.50 -16.01 -0.53
CA GLU A 95 4.60 -14.86 -0.62
C GLU A 95 5.39 -13.59 -0.95
N GLY A 96 6.52 -13.36 -0.27
CA GLY A 96 7.42 -12.24 -0.57
C GLY A 96 7.91 -12.26 -2.01
N LYS A 97 8.39 -13.41 -2.50
CA LYS A 97 8.83 -13.58 -3.90
C LYS A 97 7.71 -13.34 -4.91
N LYS A 98 6.50 -13.82 -4.63
CA LYS A 98 5.31 -13.57 -5.45
C LYS A 98 5.00 -12.08 -5.53
N ILE A 99 5.00 -11.38 -4.39
CA ILE A 99 4.76 -9.93 -4.32
C ILE A 99 5.83 -9.16 -5.08
N SER A 100 7.11 -9.50 -4.89
CA SER A 100 8.21 -8.89 -5.63
C SER A 100 8.07 -9.06 -7.14
N THR A 101 7.62 -10.23 -7.59
CA THR A 101 7.38 -10.48 -9.02
C THR A 101 6.16 -9.72 -9.52
N LEU A 102 5.04 -9.78 -8.78
CA LEU A 102 3.76 -9.17 -9.16
C LEU A 102 3.87 -7.64 -9.31
N TYR A 103 4.67 -7.01 -8.46
CA TYR A 103 4.82 -5.55 -8.42
C TYR A 103 6.16 -5.05 -8.98
N GLU A 104 6.93 -5.93 -9.63
CA GLU A 104 8.22 -5.63 -10.26
C GLU A 104 9.19 -4.92 -9.29
N ILE A 105 9.38 -5.49 -8.11
CA ILE A 105 10.30 -4.97 -7.10
C ILE A 105 11.70 -5.51 -7.38
N ASP A 106 12.58 -4.63 -7.84
CA ASP A 106 13.98 -4.90 -8.18
C ASP A 106 14.99 -4.38 -7.14
N THR A 107 14.51 -3.62 -6.16
CA THR A 107 15.32 -3.02 -5.09
C THR A 107 15.39 -3.92 -3.86
N THR A 108 16.53 -3.84 -3.16
CA THR A 108 16.73 -4.53 -1.88
C THR A 108 15.77 -3.98 -0.81
N PRO A 109 15.09 -4.84 -0.02
CA PRO A 109 14.26 -4.41 1.09
C PRO A 109 14.99 -3.48 2.09
N PRO A 110 14.27 -2.56 2.75
CA PRO A 110 12.82 -2.49 2.80
C PRO A 110 12.20 -1.81 1.58
N VAL A 111 11.03 -2.28 1.19
CA VAL A 111 10.19 -1.66 0.16
C VAL A 111 8.77 -1.55 0.69
N VAL A 112 8.19 -0.36 0.61
CA VAL A 112 6.79 -0.09 0.96
C VAL A 112 6.04 0.25 -0.33
N LEU A 113 4.92 -0.42 -0.58
CA LEU A 113 4.03 -0.14 -1.69
C LEU A 113 2.71 0.41 -1.18
N LEU A 114 2.17 1.42 -1.86
CA LEU A 114 0.76 1.79 -1.74
C LEU A 114 0.00 1.15 -2.89
N ILE A 115 -1.01 0.34 -2.55
CA ILE A 115 -1.83 -0.42 -3.49
C ILE A 115 -3.27 0.06 -3.40
N ASP A 116 -3.89 0.30 -4.55
CA ASP A 116 -5.35 0.38 -4.64
C ASP A 116 -5.93 -1.03 -4.46
N PRO A 117 -6.69 -1.29 -3.39
CA PRO A 117 -7.20 -2.63 -3.11
C PRO A 117 -8.28 -3.09 -4.11
N ILE A 118 -8.93 -2.19 -4.83
CA ILE A 118 -10.01 -2.50 -5.78
C ILE A 118 -9.40 -2.96 -7.10
N THR A 119 -8.50 -2.16 -7.67
CA THR A 119 -7.88 -2.46 -8.96
C THR A 119 -6.65 -3.36 -8.82
N GLY A 120 -6.01 -3.38 -7.64
CA GLY A 120 -4.71 -4.00 -7.42
C GLY A 120 -3.53 -3.17 -7.93
N GLN A 121 -3.77 -1.95 -8.43
CA GLN A 121 -2.74 -1.10 -8.99
C GLN A 121 -1.76 -0.60 -7.93
N LYS A 122 -0.47 -0.58 -8.29
CA LYS A 122 0.57 0.07 -7.51
C LYS A 122 0.48 1.58 -7.71
N MET A 123 0.07 2.29 -6.67
CA MET A 123 -0.10 3.75 -6.65
C MET A 123 1.23 4.46 -6.35
N ARG A 124 2.03 3.88 -5.46
CA ARG A 124 3.32 4.45 -5.04
C ARG A 124 4.27 3.39 -4.52
N THR A 125 5.56 3.71 -4.52
CA THR A 125 6.64 2.88 -3.97
C THR A 125 7.64 3.75 -3.23
N TRP A 126 8.06 3.29 -2.05
CA TRP A 126 9.18 3.82 -1.29
C TRP A 126 10.17 2.69 -1.05
N SER A 127 11.47 2.96 -1.16
CA SER A 127 12.52 1.95 -0.95
C SER A 127 13.74 2.55 -0.25
N GLY A 128 14.52 1.70 0.40
CA GLY A 128 15.74 2.12 1.10
C GLY A 128 15.44 2.90 2.39
N MET A 129 16.10 4.06 2.57
CA MET A 129 15.91 4.92 3.73
C MET A 129 14.66 5.79 3.54
N ILE A 130 13.60 5.47 4.28
CA ILE A 130 12.31 6.18 4.21
C ILE A 130 12.20 7.09 5.43
N GLU A 131 12.21 8.40 5.21
CA GLU A 131 12.04 9.38 6.29
C GLU A 131 10.55 9.65 6.56
N ALA A 132 10.18 9.68 7.84
CA ALA A 132 8.79 9.81 8.27
C ALA A 132 8.09 11.06 7.74
N HIS A 133 8.80 12.19 7.63
CA HIS A 133 8.24 13.44 7.13
C HIS A 133 7.79 13.33 5.67
N TYR A 134 8.67 12.88 4.77
CA TYR A 134 8.34 12.73 3.35
C TYR A 134 7.32 11.62 3.12
N PHE A 135 7.39 10.54 3.90
CA PHE A 135 6.39 9.49 3.85
C PHE A 135 4.99 10.03 4.17
N LEU A 136 4.86 10.83 5.24
CA LEU A 136 3.58 11.44 5.61
C LEU A 136 3.07 12.42 4.57
N GLU A 137 3.94 13.29 4.04
CA GLU A 137 3.58 14.24 2.99
C GLU A 137 3.00 13.54 1.76
N ASP A 138 3.64 12.43 1.33
CA ASP A 138 3.15 11.61 0.23
C ASP A 138 1.79 10.94 0.55
N LEU A 139 1.55 10.55 1.80
CA LEU A 139 0.30 9.93 2.22
C LEU A 139 -0.87 10.92 2.31
N MET A 140 -0.64 12.23 2.45
CA MET A 140 -1.70 13.23 2.62
C MET A 140 -2.75 13.18 1.50
N ILE A 141 -2.34 12.83 0.27
CA ILE A 141 -3.23 12.73 -0.90
C ILE A 141 -4.28 11.61 -0.74
N TYR A 142 -4.02 10.65 0.15
CA TYR A 142 -4.83 9.43 0.34
C TYR A 142 -5.56 9.40 1.69
N ILE A 143 -5.34 10.38 2.57
CA ILE A 143 -5.97 10.42 3.90
C ILE A 143 -7.41 10.91 3.82
N ASP A 144 -7.69 11.90 2.98
CA ASP A 144 -9.01 12.54 2.94
C ASP A 144 -10.07 11.74 2.16
N ALA A 145 -9.64 10.90 1.22
CA ALA A 145 -10.51 10.12 0.34
C ALA A 145 -10.05 8.66 0.23
N GLY A 146 -11.00 7.74 0.47
CA GLY A 146 -10.78 6.30 0.30
C GLY A 146 -10.71 5.88 -1.18
N PRO A 147 -10.26 4.64 -1.46
CA PRO A 147 -10.14 4.09 -2.82
C PRO A 147 -11.42 4.24 -3.67
N CYS A 148 -12.61 4.01 -3.10
CA CYS A 148 -13.87 4.11 -3.82
C CYS A 148 -14.14 5.54 -4.32
N GLN A 149 -13.82 6.56 -3.50
CA GLN A 149 -14.02 7.96 -3.86
C GLN A 149 -13.02 8.45 -4.92
N GLN A 150 -11.78 7.95 -4.87
CA GLN A 150 -10.81 8.23 -5.94
C GLN A 150 -11.26 7.65 -7.28
N ILE A 151 -11.78 6.41 -7.32
CA ILE A 151 -12.35 5.84 -8.55
C ILE A 151 -13.58 6.64 -9.01
N ALA A 152 -14.46 7.05 -8.11
CA ALA A 152 -15.63 7.85 -8.45
C ALA A 152 -15.25 9.20 -9.08
N SER A 153 -14.23 9.88 -8.56
CA SER A 153 -13.75 11.14 -9.12
C SER A 153 -13.03 10.96 -10.46
N LEU A 154 -12.27 9.88 -10.65
CA LEU A 154 -11.66 9.54 -11.95
C LEU A 154 -12.71 9.22 -13.01
N THR A 155 -13.76 8.48 -12.65
CA THR A 155 -14.85 8.11 -13.57
C THR A 155 -15.77 9.29 -13.86
N SER A 156 -16.06 10.17 -12.89
CA SER A 156 -16.83 11.40 -13.16
C SER A 156 -16.07 12.34 -14.09
N ASN A 157 -14.77 12.52 -13.86
CA ASN A 157 -13.93 13.34 -14.73
C ASN A 157 -13.88 12.79 -16.16
N HIS A 158 -13.86 11.46 -16.34
CA HIS A 158 -13.92 10.85 -17.68
C HIS A 158 -15.29 11.07 -18.35
N VAL A 159 -16.39 10.94 -17.61
CA VAL A 159 -17.74 11.21 -18.13
C VAL A 159 -17.91 12.69 -18.48
N ASP A 160 -17.38 13.60 -17.66
CA ASP A 160 -17.40 15.04 -17.93
C ASP A 160 -16.50 15.42 -19.11
N GLN A 161 -15.37 14.73 -19.29
CA GLN A 161 -14.46 14.93 -20.41
C GLN A 161 -15.00 14.33 -21.72
N GLU A 162 -15.71 13.21 -21.68
CA GLU A 162 -16.46 12.68 -22.83
C GLU A 162 -17.68 13.53 -23.17
N LYS A 163 -18.39 14.06 -22.17
CA LYS A 163 -19.49 15.03 -22.36
C LYS A 163 -18.99 16.34 -22.95
N ALA A 164 -17.85 16.86 -22.48
CA ALA A 164 -17.20 18.04 -23.02
C ALA A 164 -16.65 17.78 -24.44
N SER A 165 -16.10 16.60 -24.71
CA SER A 165 -15.62 16.20 -26.04
C SER A 165 -16.77 16.01 -27.04
N LEU A 166 -17.90 15.40 -26.64
CA LEU A 166 -19.11 15.34 -27.45
C LEU A 166 -19.73 16.73 -27.65
N CYS A 167 -19.72 17.60 -26.63
CA CYS A 167 -20.23 18.97 -26.75
C CYS A 167 -19.37 19.81 -27.71
N CYS A 168 -18.04 19.68 -27.67
CA CYS A 168 -17.14 20.29 -28.66
C CYS A 168 -17.34 19.72 -30.07
N SER A 169 -17.59 18.41 -30.20
CA SER A 169 -17.78 17.74 -31.49
C SER A 169 -19.14 18.06 -32.13
N PHE A 170 -20.19 18.26 -31.33
CA PHE A 170 -21.51 18.69 -31.81
C PHE A 170 -21.63 20.22 -31.98
N GLY A 171 -20.90 21.02 -31.19
CA GLY A 171 -20.82 22.47 -31.35
C GLY A 171 -20.22 22.88 -32.71
N TYR A 172 -19.22 22.13 -33.19
CA TYR A 172 -18.65 22.32 -34.53
C TYR A 172 -19.57 21.86 -35.68
N LEU A 173 -20.53 20.97 -35.42
CA LEU A 173 -21.46 20.48 -36.45
C LEU A 173 -22.67 21.42 -36.64
N ILE A 174 -23.07 22.18 -35.60
CA ILE A 174 -24.19 23.14 -35.71
C ILE A 174 -23.75 24.44 -36.42
N GLU A 175 -22.48 24.85 -36.33
CA GLU A 175 -21.96 26.00 -37.10
C GLU A 175 -21.77 25.70 -38.60
N LEU A 176 -21.70 24.43 -39.03
CA LEU A 176 -21.57 24.07 -40.45
C LEU A 176 -22.90 23.83 -41.19
N VAL A 177 -24.04 23.77 -40.48
CA VAL A 177 -25.38 23.58 -41.09
C VAL A 177 -26.25 24.84 -41.04
N SER A 178 -25.80 25.90 -40.34
CA SER A 178 -26.49 27.20 -40.29
C SER A 178 -25.77 28.33 -41.03
N GLY A 179 -24.72 28.01 -41.78
CA GLY A 179 -23.97 28.94 -42.61
C GLY A 179 -24.08 28.64 -44.11
N PHE A 180 -25.29 28.54 -44.67
CA PHE A 180 -25.67 28.92 -46.04
C PHE A 180 -27.20 28.92 -46.20
#